data_AF-A0A960IZA5-F1
#
_entry.id   AF-A0A960IZA5-F1
#
_cell.length_a   1.000
_cell.length_b   1.000
_cell.length_c   1.000
_cell.angle_alpha   90.00
_cell.angle_beta   90.00
_cell.angle_gamma   90.00
#
_symmetry.space_group_name_H-M   'P 1'
#
loop_
_entity.id
_entity.type
_entity.pdbx_description
1 polymer ?
#
loop_
_entity_poly.entity_id
_entity_poly.type
_entity_poly.pdbx_seq_one_letter_code
_entity_poly.pdbx_strand_id
1 'polypeptide(L)'
;VDGAIHRAAGPELVQHCRTLDGCPTGEAKVTPGFGLRARWIIHTVGPVWRGGHDGEPELLASCYTTSLARADEVGAASVAFPAISTGIFGYPAGAAAEIAVATVGQASTGVSVVRFVCFDDATTAIYDELLHIRT
;
A
#
# COMPACT_ATOMS: atom_id res chain seq x y z
N VAL A 1 6.31 1.81 -8.97
CA VAL A 1 6.35 0.52 -8.25
C VAL A 1 5.65 -0.60 -9.00
N ASP A 2 4.42 -0.39 -9.48
CA ASP A 2 3.58 -1.42 -10.14
C ASP A 2 4.30 -2.20 -11.26
N GLY A 3 4.84 -1.50 -12.26
CA GLY A 3 5.59 -2.15 -13.34
C GLY A 3 6.82 -2.95 -12.88
N ALA A 4 7.44 -2.61 -11.74
CA ALA A 4 8.55 -3.38 -11.18
C ALA A 4 8.06 -4.69 -10.54
N ILE A 5 6.93 -4.64 -9.82
CA ILE A 5 6.26 -5.83 -9.26
C ILE A 5 5.86 -6.78 -10.38
N HIS A 6 5.20 -6.29 -11.43
CA HIS A 6 4.81 -7.11 -12.58
C HIS A 6 5.99 -7.77 -13.29
N ARG A 7 7.09 -7.05 -13.50
CA ARG A 7 8.29 -7.62 -14.12
C ARG A 7 8.91 -8.74 -13.27
N ALA A 8 8.93 -8.57 -11.95
CA ALA A 8 9.56 -9.53 -11.04
C ALA A 8 8.65 -10.74 -10.73
N ALA A 9 7.33 -10.55 -10.67
CA ALA A 9 6.35 -11.63 -10.47
C ALA A 9 6.18 -12.51 -11.73
N GLY A 10 6.40 -11.94 -12.92
CA GLY A 10 6.26 -12.63 -14.19
C GLY A 10 4.87 -12.47 -14.84
N PRO A 11 4.69 -13.00 -16.07
CA PRO A 11 3.48 -12.77 -16.88
C PRO A 11 2.21 -13.39 -16.27
N GLU A 12 2.34 -14.40 -15.42
CA GLU A 12 1.22 -15.05 -14.71
C GLU A 12 0.44 -14.05 -13.85
N LEU A 13 1.11 -13.05 -13.28
CA LEU A 13 0.45 -12.01 -12.51
C LEU A 13 -0.54 -11.22 -13.36
N VAL A 14 -0.14 -10.81 -14.57
CA VAL A 14 -1.04 -10.06 -15.48
C VAL A 14 -2.24 -10.92 -15.88
N GLN A 15 -2.03 -12.21 -16.14
CA GLN A 15 -3.11 -13.13 -16.49
C GLN A 15 -4.10 -13.27 -15.34
N HIS A 16 -3.62 -13.38 -14.11
CA HIS A 16 -4.46 -13.45 -12.93
C HIS A 16 -5.20 -12.14 -12.65
N CYS A 17 -4.53 -10.98 -12.76
CA CYS A 17 -5.19 -9.69 -12.55
C CYS A 17 -6.36 -9.44 -13.52
N ARG A 18 -6.33 -10.01 -14.73
CA ARG A 18 -7.45 -9.94 -15.69
C ARG A 18 -8.72 -10.65 -15.20
N THR A 19 -8.61 -11.59 -14.27
CA THR A 19 -9.77 -12.29 -13.69
C THR A 19 -10.35 -11.58 -12.48
N LEU A 20 -9.76 -10.44 -12.05
CA LEU A 20 -10.16 -9.73 -10.84
C LEU A 20 -11.18 -8.61 -11.09
N ASP A 21 -11.61 -8.35 -12.33
CA ASP A 21 -12.55 -7.27 -12.67
C ASP A 21 -12.15 -5.88 -12.12
N GLY A 22 -10.86 -5.54 -12.22
CA GLY A 22 -10.31 -4.27 -11.77
C GLY A 22 -10.27 -4.12 -10.23
N CYS A 23 -10.06 -2.90 -9.73
CA CYS A 23 -10.12 -2.61 -8.30
C CYS A 23 -10.55 -1.14 -8.11
N PRO A 24 -11.62 -0.85 -7.37
CA PRO A 24 -11.99 0.53 -7.04
C PRO A 24 -10.90 1.24 -6.22
N THR A 25 -10.88 2.57 -6.30
CA THR A 25 -10.01 3.41 -5.45
C THR A 25 -10.33 3.17 -3.98
N GLY A 26 -9.31 3.02 -3.14
CA GLY A 26 -9.46 2.74 -1.71
C GLY A 26 -9.69 1.27 -1.38
N GLU A 27 -9.91 0.40 -2.36
CA GLU A 27 -10.09 -1.04 -2.15
C GLU A 27 -8.79 -1.82 -2.41
N ALA A 28 -8.78 -3.09 -2.00
CA ALA A 28 -7.65 -3.98 -2.18
C ALA A 28 -8.07 -5.42 -2.58
N LYS A 29 -7.27 -6.07 -3.42
CA LYS A 29 -7.44 -7.46 -3.89
C LYS A 29 -6.14 -8.25 -3.74
N VAL A 30 -6.24 -9.56 -3.56
CA VAL A 30 -5.07 -10.43 -3.34
C VAL A 30 -4.81 -11.33 -4.53
N THR A 31 -3.54 -11.52 -4.85
CA THR A 31 -3.05 -12.58 -5.74
C THR A 31 -1.93 -13.36 -5.07
N PRO A 32 -1.59 -14.56 -5.57
CA PRO A 32 -0.30 -15.17 -5.28
C PRO A 32 0.86 -14.24 -5.66
N GLY A 33 2.03 -14.46 -5.07
CA GLY A 33 3.25 -13.71 -5.38
C GLY A 33 3.96 -14.12 -6.66
N PHE A 34 3.60 -15.27 -7.24
CA PHE A 34 4.21 -15.83 -8.45
C PHE A 34 5.74 -15.93 -8.32
N GLY A 35 6.49 -15.27 -9.19
CA GLY A 35 7.97 -15.23 -9.17
C GLY A 35 8.59 -14.46 -8.00
N LEU A 36 7.79 -13.77 -7.17
CA LEU A 36 8.30 -13.04 -6.01
C LEU A 36 8.59 -13.97 -4.83
N ARG A 37 9.51 -13.53 -3.96
CA ARG A 37 9.73 -14.16 -2.63
C ARG A 37 8.55 -13.92 -1.67
N ALA A 38 7.80 -12.84 -1.89
CA ALA A 38 6.56 -12.58 -1.15
C ALA A 38 5.52 -13.62 -1.55
N ARG A 39 4.81 -14.21 -0.57
CA ARG A 39 3.80 -15.25 -0.85
C ARG A 39 2.56 -14.71 -1.56
N TRP A 40 2.21 -13.46 -1.26
CA TRP A 40 1.04 -12.77 -1.81
C TRP A 40 1.41 -11.38 -2.28
N ILE A 41 0.61 -10.85 -3.22
CA ILE A 41 0.59 -9.45 -3.58
C ILE A 41 -0.80 -8.93 -3.26
N ILE A 42 -0.86 -7.83 -2.51
CA ILE A 42 -2.10 -7.11 -2.21
C ILE A 42 -2.10 -5.87 -3.09
N HIS A 43 -2.98 -5.86 -4.09
CA HIS A 43 -3.16 -4.79 -5.05
C HIS A 43 -4.16 -3.79 -4.49
N THR A 44 -3.79 -2.52 -4.40
CA THR A 44 -4.71 -1.46 -3.98
C THR A 44 -4.56 -0.26 -4.90
N VAL A 45 -5.66 0.47 -5.11
CA VAL A 45 -5.69 1.65 -5.98
C VAL A 45 -5.80 2.90 -5.12
N GLY A 46 -4.70 3.63 -5.02
CA GLY A 46 -4.66 4.91 -4.31
C GLY A 46 -5.41 6.03 -5.06
N PRO A 47 -5.87 7.07 -4.35
CA PRO A 47 -6.49 8.23 -4.98
C PRO A 47 -5.47 9.06 -5.75
N VAL A 48 -5.95 9.73 -6.81
CA VAL A 48 -5.21 10.80 -7.51
C VAL A 48 -5.41 12.09 -6.72
N TRP A 49 -4.33 12.77 -6.39
CA TRP A 49 -4.38 14.02 -5.64
C TRP A 49 -4.96 15.17 -6.48
N ARG A 50 -5.99 15.85 -5.94
CA ARG A 50 -6.65 17.00 -6.56
C ARG A 50 -6.70 18.23 -5.65
N GLY A 51 -5.99 18.19 -4.52
CA GLY A 51 -5.95 19.26 -3.53
C GLY A 51 -6.41 18.84 -2.14
N GLY A 52 -6.86 17.60 -1.94
CA GLY A 52 -7.18 17.06 -0.62
C GLY A 52 -8.58 17.43 -0.12
N HIS A 53 -9.49 17.77 -1.04
CA HIS A 53 -10.85 18.20 -0.74
C HIS A 53 -11.93 17.32 -1.38
N ASP A 54 -11.53 16.27 -2.11
CA ASP A 54 -12.39 15.35 -2.86
C ASP A 54 -12.43 13.95 -2.21
N GLY A 55 -12.13 13.86 -0.91
CA GLY A 55 -12.11 12.60 -0.15
C GLY A 55 -10.81 11.78 -0.33
N GLU A 56 -9.75 12.38 -0.89
CA GLU A 56 -8.48 11.67 -1.07
C GLU A 56 -7.85 11.20 0.25
N PRO A 57 -7.92 11.94 1.38
CA PRO A 57 -7.43 11.44 2.66
C PRO A 57 -8.10 10.13 3.10
N GLU A 58 -9.43 10.06 3.01
CA GLU A 58 -10.22 8.89 3.41
C GLU A 58 -9.97 7.71 2.47
N LEU A 59 -9.87 7.96 1.16
CA LEU A 59 -9.55 6.94 0.18
C LEU A 59 -8.14 6.38 0.36
N LEU A 60 -7.16 7.23 0.69
CA LEU A 60 -5.80 6.78 0.97
C LEU A 60 -5.75 5.95 2.26
N ALA A 61 -6.43 6.38 3.33
CA ALA A 61 -6.58 5.59 4.55
C ALA A 61 -7.26 4.24 4.28
N SER A 62 -8.27 4.22 3.41
CA SER A 62 -8.94 2.99 2.99
C SER A 62 -8.00 2.02 2.29
N CYS A 63 -7.03 2.50 1.49
CA CYS A 63 -6.04 1.62 0.85
C CYS A 63 -5.25 0.80 1.88
N TYR A 64 -4.78 1.44 2.97
CA TYR A 64 -4.04 0.75 4.03
C TYR A 64 -4.94 -0.18 4.83
N THR A 65 -6.13 0.30 5.24
CA THR A 65 -7.09 -0.49 6.04
C THR A 65 -7.54 -1.74 5.30
N THR A 66 -8.00 -1.59 4.06
CA THR A 66 -8.46 -2.72 3.25
C THR A 66 -7.32 -3.67 2.91
N SER A 67 -6.10 -3.15 2.66
CA SER A 67 -4.94 -4.02 2.44
C SER A 67 -4.57 -4.86 3.66
N LEU A 68 -4.62 -4.29 4.87
CA LEU A 68 -4.38 -5.05 6.11
C LEU A 68 -5.47 -6.11 6.34
N ALA A 69 -6.74 -5.78 6.09
CA ALA A 69 -7.82 -6.77 6.15
C ALA A 69 -7.58 -7.94 5.17
N ARG A 70 -7.15 -7.65 3.95
CA ARG A 70 -6.77 -8.66 2.96
C ARG A 70 -5.55 -9.48 3.37
N ALA A 71 -4.60 -8.87 4.08
CA ALA A 71 -3.45 -9.56 4.64
C ALA A 71 -3.88 -10.57 5.72
N ASP A 72 -4.83 -10.18 6.56
CA ASP A 72 -5.38 -11.04 7.61
C ASP A 72 -6.14 -12.24 7.02
N GLU A 73 -6.95 -12.02 5.98
CA GLU A 73 -7.70 -13.07 5.29
C GLU A 73 -6.79 -14.19 4.74
N VAL A 74 -5.57 -13.84 4.30
CA VAL A 74 -4.59 -14.81 3.81
C VAL A 74 -3.58 -15.25 4.86
N GLY A 75 -3.73 -14.82 6.11
CA GLY A 75 -2.85 -15.18 7.22
C GLY A 75 -1.42 -14.64 7.08
N ALA A 76 -1.25 -13.45 6.50
CA ALA A 76 0.07 -12.82 6.37
C ALA A 76 0.53 -12.25 7.71
N ALA A 77 1.67 -12.74 8.22
CA ALA A 77 2.27 -12.22 9.46
C ALA A 77 3.03 -10.89 9.26
N SER A 78 3.36 -10.53 8.02
CA SER A 78 4.11 -9.31 7.70
C SER A 78 3.70 -8.72 6.36
N VAL A 79 3.66 -7.40 6.26
CA VAL A 79 3.30 -6.65 5.04
C VAL A 79 4.35 -5.55 4.78
N ALA A 80 4.61 -5.27 3.51
CA ALA A 80 5.43 -4.15 3.08
C ALA A 80 4.58 -3.23 2.18
N PHE A 81 4.46 -1.96 2.56
CA PHE A 81 3.77 -0.93 1.79
C PHE A 81 4.76 0.00 1.10
N PRO A 82 4.59 0.31 -0.20
CA PRO A 82 5.24 1.48 -0.78
C PRO A 82 4.56 2.76 -0.28
N ALA A 83 5.13 3.94 -0.60
CA ALA A 83 4.43 5.20 -0.43
C ALA A 83 3.29 5.32 -1.49
N ILE A 84 2.08 4.88 -1.12
CA ILE A 84 0.92 4.83 -2.02
C ILE A 84 0.54 6.25 -2.46
N SER A 85 0.19 6.40 -3.74
CA SER A 85 -0.21 7.65 -4.40
C SER A 85 0.84 8.76 -4.52
N THR A 86 2.05 8.64 -3.99
CA THR A 86 3.06 9.72 -4.02
C THR A 86 3.86 9.82 -5.32
N GLY A 87 3.69 8.84 -6.23
CA GLY A 87 4.29 8.85 -7.57
C GLY A 87 3.44 9.64 -8.57
N ILE A 88 3.07 9.00 -9.68
CA ILE A 88 2.26 9.62 -10.75
C ILE A 88 0.88 10.14 -10.30
N PHE A 89 0.37 9.67 -9.16
CA PHE A 89 -0.88 10.16 -8.57
C PHE A 89 -0.71 11.46 -7.77
N GLY A 90 0.52 11.91 -7.55
CA GLY A 90 0.85 13.28 -7.11
C GLY A 90 0.52 13.62 -5.66
N TYR A 91 0.21 12.64 -4.81
CA TYR A 91 -0.09 12.89 -3.40
C TYR A 91 1.15 13.44 -2.68
N PRO A 92 1.07 14.57 -1.96
CA PRO A 92 2.20 15.10 -1.20
C PRO A 92 2.75 14.06 -0.21
N ALA A 93 4.05 13.77 -0.28
CA ALA A 93 4.66 12.68 0.47
C ALA A 93 4.46 12.80 1.99
N GLY A 94 4.58 14.01 2.56
CA GLY A 94 4.35 14.27 3.99
C GLY A 94 2.92 13.92 4.42
N ALA A 95 1.92 14.50 3.75
CA ALA A 95 0.52 14.24 4.04
C ALA A 95 0.14 12.76 3.86
N ALA A 96 0.67 12.11 2.81
CA ALA A 96 0.44 10.68 2.57
C ALA A 96 1.06 9.81 3.67
N ALA A 97 2.27 10.14 4.13
CA ALA A 97 2.96 9.40 5.18
C ALA A 97 2.27 9.54 6.54
N GLU A 98 1.77 10.73 6.88
CA GLU A 98 0.96 10.94 8.09
C GLU A 98 -0.26 10.02 8.11
N ILE A 99 -1.01 9.97 7.00
CA ILE A 99 -2.16 9.06 6.86
C ILE A 99 -1.71 7.60 6.98
N ALA A 100 -0.65 7.21 6.27
CA ALA A 100 -0.15 5.84 6.27
C ALA A 100 0.21 5.36 7.69
N VAL A 101 1.02 6.13 8.41
CA VAL A 101 1.48 5.81 9.76
C VAL A 101 0.32 5.87 10.75
N ALA A 102 -0.56 6.87 10.66
CA ALA A 102 -1.74 6.98 11.52
C ALA A 102 -2.67 5.76 11.36
N THR A 103 -3.06 5.45 10.13
CA THR A 103 -3.98 4.35 9.81
C THR A 103 -3.40 3.01 10.19
N VAL A 104 -2.15 2.70 9.83
CA VAL A 104 -1.53 1.43 10.19
C VAL A 104 -1.39 1.30 11.71
N GLY A 105 -0.98 2.36 12.41
CA GLY A 105 -0.81 2.33 13.87
C GLY A 105 -2.12 2.18 14.66
N GLN A 106 -3.26 2.47 14.04
CA GLN A 106 -4.60 2.31 14.66
C GLN A 106 -5.34 1.07 14.18
N ALA A 107 -4.80 0.33 13.20
CA ALA A 107 -5.46 -0.82 12.62
C ALA A 107 -5.51 -1.99 13.61
N SER A 108 -6.68 -2.59 13.75
CA SER A 108 -6.83 -3.90 14.40
C SER A 108 -6.54 -4.98 13.36
N THR A 109 -5.34 -5.56 13.40
CA THR A 109 -4.87 -6.55 12.41
C THR A 109 -4.03 -7.65 13.08
N GLY A 110 -3.99 -8.84 12.47
CA GLY A 110 -3.11 -9.94 12.85
C GLY A 110 -1.68 -9.82 12.27
N VAL A 111 -1.43 -8.84 11.42
CA VAL A 111 -0.10 -8.54 10.87
C VAL A 111 0.82 -8.04 11.98
N SER A 112 1.84 -8.83 12.31
CA SER A 112 2.82 -8.52 13.37
C SER A 112 3.88 -7.49 12.96
N VAL A 113 4.18 -7.37 11.66
CA VAL A 113 5.21 -6.44 11.17
C VAL A 113 4.75 -5.75 9.88
N VAL A 114 4.67 -4.42 9.93
CA VAL A 114 4.50 -3.57 8.75
C VAL A 114 5.81 -2.85 8.44
N ARG A 115 6.19 -2.82 7.17
CA ARG A 115 7.35 -2.04 6.67
C ARG A 115 6.88 -1.02 5.66
N PHE A 116 7.26 0.24 5.85
CA PHE A 116 7.14 1.27 4.83
C PHE A 116 8.41 1.26 3.97
N VAL A 117 8.28 0.87 2.71
CA VAL A 117 9.40 0.71 1.76
C VAL A 117 9.43 1.93 0.84
N CYS A 118 10.23 2.91 1.25
CA CYS A 118 10.42 4.16 0.53
C CYS A 118 11.38 3.97 -0.65
N PHE A 119 11.15 4.71 -1.74
CA PHE A 119 12.01 4.63 -2.94
C PHE A 119 13.26 5.51 -2.83
N ASP A 120 13.17 6.61 -2.07
CA ASP A 120 14.24 7.59 -1.92
C ASP A 120 14.43 8.02 -0.45
N ASP A 121 15.56 8.68 -0.20
CA ASP A 121 15.98 9.12 1.13
C ASP A 121 15.06 10.21 1.69
N ALA A 122 14.52 11.08 0.82
CA ALA A 122 13.62 12.16 1.23
C ALA A 122 12.32 11.61 1.82
N THR A 123 11.71 10.62 1.16
CA THR A 123 10.53 9.93 1.68
C THR A 123 10.88 9.12 2.93
N THR A 124 12.05 8.48 2.95
CA THR A 124 12.53 7.73 4.14
C THR A 124 12.62 8.62 5.37
N ALA A 125 13.21 9.82 5.24
CA ALA A 125 13.34 10.76 6.35
C ALA A 125 11.98 11.18 6.95
N ILE A 126 10.95 11.34 6.13
CA ILE A 126 9.58 11.65 6.58
C ILE A 126 9.02 10.50 7.43
N TYR A 127 9.14 9.26 6.94
CA TYR A 127 8.64 8.10 7.69
C TYR A 127 9.43 7.87 8.97
N ASP A 128 10.76 8.06 8.95
CA ASP A 128 11.59 7.95 10.14
C ASP A 128 11.14 8.95 11.20
N GLU A 129 10.98 10.23 10.86
CA GLU A 129 10.49 11.25 11.79
C GLU A 129 9.14 10.86 12.43
N LEU A 130 8.17 10.46 11.60
CA LEU A 130 6.83 10.08 12.06
C LEU A 130 6.82 8.83 12.95
N LEU A 131 7.68 7.85 12.68
CA LEU A 131 7.74 6.61 13.45
C LEU A 131 8.47 6.80 14.79
N HIS A 132 9.46 7.70 14.88
CA HIS A 132 10.16 7.98 16.14
C HIS A 132 9.31 8.76 17.13
N ILE A 133 8.42 9.64 16.67
CA ILE A 133 7.55 10.46 17.54
C ILE A 133 6.50 9.60 18.26
N ARG A 134 6.18 8.40 17.77
CA ARG A 134 5.08 7.56 18.27
C ARG A 134 5.52 6.43 19.21
N THR A 135 6.67 6.57 19.86
CA THR A 135 7.19 5.64 20.89
C THR A 135 6.77 6.06 22.30
#